data_AF-A0A820HNU9-F1
#
_entry.id   AF-A0A820HNU9-F1
#
_cell.length_a   1.000
_cell.length_b   1.000
_cell.length_c   1.000
_cell.angle_alpha   90.00
_cell.angle_beta   90.00
_cell.angle_gamma   90.00
#
_symmetry.space_group_name_H-M   'P 1'
#
loop_
_entity.id
_entity.type
_entity.pdbx_description
1 polymer ?
#
loop_
_entity_poly.entity_id
_entity_poly.type
_entity_poly.pdbx_seq_one_letter_code
_entity_poly.pdbx_strand_id
1 'polypeptide(L)'
;LPSTYQRAEIIASHPVSTGKFFHRLVTTVIETMILGEGVLGPVKAYYGTVENQARGSLHLHMLIWLDHKYTPSQLRENIKDEQFRNNLRDYLEDIINEDLNHL
;
A
#
# COMPACT_ATOMS: atom_id res chain seq x y z
N LEU A 1 -7.47 -15.64 -16.48
CA LEU A 1 -7.22 -14.18 -16.53
C LEU A 1 -6.30 -13.88 -17.71
N PRO A 2 -6.31 -12.66 -18.31
CA PRO A 2 -5.35 -12.29 -19.35
C PRO A 2 -3.92 -12.47 -18.85
N SER A 3 -2.96 -12.80 -19.72
CA SER A 3 -1.55 -12.92 -19.34
C SER A 3 -0.95 -11.56 -18.92
N THR A 4 0.20 -11.57 -18.25
CA THR A 4 0.91 -10.32 -17.88
C THR A 4 1.17 -9.43 -19.10
N TYR A 5 1.55 -10.02 -20.24
CA TYR A 5 1.75 -9.29 -21.49
C TYR A 5 0.45 -8.70 -22.03
N GLN A 6 -0.63 -9.47 -22.07
CA GLN A 6 -1.95 -8.99 -22.51
C GLN A 6 -2.46 -7.84 -21.64
N ARG A 7 -2.25 -7.91 -20.32
CA ARG A 7 -2.61 -6.79 -19.41
C ARG A 7 -1.80 -5.53 -19.71
N ALA A 8 -0.50 -5.67 -19.97
CA ALA A 8 0.36 -4.55 -20.34
C ALA A 8 -0.07 -3.92 -21.68
N GLU A 9 -0.42 -4.73 -22.67
CA GLU A 9 -0.93 -4.27 -23.97
C GLU A 9 -2.25 -3.50 -23.84
N ILE A 10 -3.18 -3.98 -23.01
CA ILE A 10 -4.45 -3.28 -22.73
C ILE A 10 -4.19 -1.91 -22.11
N ILE A 11 -3.29 -1.84 -21.12
CA ILE A 11 -2.90 -0.59 -20.46
C ILE A 11 -2.30 0.40 -21.46
N ALA A 12 -1.35 -0.06 -22.27
CA ALA A 12 -0.69 0.77 -23.28
C ALA A 12 -1.67 1.29 -24.34
N SER A 13 -2.68 0.48 -24.71
CA SER A 13 -3.68 0.83 -25.72
C SER A 13 -4.77 1.79 -25.20
N HIS A 14 -4.96 1.91 -23.88
CA HIS A 14 -6.03 2.72 -23.28
C HIS A 14 -5.53 3.66 -22.16
N PRO A 15 -4.53 4.51 -22.41
CA PRO A 15 -3.81 5.24 -21.36
C PRO A 15 -4.71 6.16 -20.50
N VAL A 16 -5.73 6.79 -21.11
CA VAL A 16 -6.68 7.65 -20.38
C VAL A 16 -7.54 6.83 -19.43
N SER A 17 -8.09 5.71 -19.90
CA SER A 17 -8.94 4.83 -19.08
C SER A 17 -8.13 4.20 -17.96
N THR A 18 -6.89 3.78 -18.23
CA THR A 18 -5.96 3.29 -17.21
C THR A 18 -5.68 4.36 -16.16
N GLY A 19 -5.38 5.60 -16.55
CA GLY A 19 -5.13 6.69 -15.61
C GLY A 19 -6.33 6.96 -14.69
N LYS A 20 -7.55 6.97 -15.24
CA LYS A 20 -8.78 7.13 -14.46
C LYS A 20 -9.04 5.95 -13.51
N PHE A 21 -8.84 4.73 -13.99
CA PHE A 21 -8.99 3.53 -13.17
C PHE A 21 -7.98 3.53 -12.02
N PHE A 22 -6.71 3.81 -12.32
CA PHE A 22 -5.65 3.93 -11.32
C PHE A 22 -6.01 4.96 -10.26
N HIS A 23 -6.40 6.18 -10.68
CA HIS A 23 -6.84 7.23 -9.76
C HIS A 23 -7.98 6.75 -8.86
N ARG A 24 -9.03 6.16 -9.44
CA ARG A 24 -10.18 5.67 -8.66
C ARG A 24 -9.77 4.56 -7.68
N LEU A 25 -8.91 3.64 -8.11
CA LEU A 25 -8.43 2.55 -7.28
C LEU A 25 -7.66 3.10 -6.07
N VAL A 26 -6.66 3.96 -6.31
CA VAL A 26 -5.82 4.48 -5.22
C VAL A 26 -6.60 5.39 -4.26
N THR A 27 -7.50 6.26 -4.76
CA THR A 27 -8.31 7.09 -3.86
C THR A 27 -9.26 6.23 -3.03
N THR A 28 -9.85 5.19 -3.62
CA THR A 28 -10.72 4.26 -2.87
C THR A 28 -9.92 3.58 -1.76
N VAL A 29 -8.74 3.03 -2.04
CA VAL A 29 -7.90 2.40 -1.01
C VAL A 29 -7.55 3.39 0.11
N ILE A 30 -7.18 4.62 -0.24
CA ILE A 30 -6.84 5.66 0.75
C ILE A 30 -8.07 6.01 1.60
N GLU A 31 -9.20 6.32 0.98
CA GLU A 31 -10.41 6.79 1.65
C GLU A 31 -11.07 5.69 2.49
N THR A 32 -11.13 4.46 1.99
CA THR A 32 -11.86 3.37 2.64
C THR A 32 -10.99 2.53 3.55
N MET A 33 -9.82 2.07 3.10
CA MET A 33 -9.01 1.13 3.87
C MET A 33 -8.06 1.84 4.83
N ILE A 34 -7.37 2.88 4.35
CA ILE A 34 -6.35 3.58 5.15
C ILE A 34 -6.98 4.58 6.12
N LEU A 35 -7.85 5.46 5.62
CA LEU A 35 -8.46 6.53 6.44
C LEU A 35 -9.81 6.12 7.04
N GLY A 36 -10.54 5.22 6.38
CA GLY A 36 -11.85 4.73 6.83
C GLY A 36 -11.73 3.65 7.89
N GLU A 37 -11.60 2.40 7.46
CA GLU A 37 -11.44 1.22 8.32
C GLU A 37 -10.17 1.27 9.17
N GLY A 38 -9.18 2.08 8.77
CA GLY A 38 -7.99 2.32 9.57
C GLY A 38 -7.09 1.10 9.65
N VAL A 39 -6.90 0.38 8.54
CA VAL A 39 -6.09 -0.86 8.50
C VAL A 39 -4.67 -0.66 9.02
N LEU A 40 -4.12 0.56 8.90
CA LEU A 40 -2.80 0.95 9.41
C LEU A 40 -2.83 1.54 10.84
N GLY A 41 -4.01 1.65 11.45
CA GLY A 41 -4.29 2.43 12.65
C GLY A 41 -4.58 3.91 12.35
N PRO A 42 -4.76 4.74 13.40
CA PRO A 42 -5.05 6.16 13.25
C PRO A 42 -3.97 6.89 12.43
N VAL A 43 -4.40 7.65 11.42
CA VAL A 43 -3.50 8.40 10.54
C VAL A 43 -3.51 9.89 10.89
N LYS A 44 -2.33 10.45 11.13
CA LYS A 44 -2.13 11.88 11.38
C LYS A 44 -1.98 12.68 10.10
N ALA A 45 -1.27 12.13 9.12
CA ALA A 45 -1.04 12.74 7.81
C ALA A 45 -0.62 11.69 6.78
N TYR A 46 -0.77 12.00 5.50
CA TYR A 46 -0.17 11.25 4.41
C TYR A 46 0.29 12.17 3.28
N TYR A 47 1.27 11.71 2.51
CA TYR A 47 1.75 12.33 1.29
C TYR A 47 1.92 11.26 0.22
N GLY A 48 1.59 11.57 -1.03
CA GLY A 48 1.71 10.62 -2.13
C GLY A 48 2.17 11.28 -3.43
N THR A 49 3.04 10.59 -4.18
CA THR A 49 3.47 11.00 -5.52
C THR A 49 3.19 9.90 -6.53
N VAL A 50 2.55 10.28 -7.65
CA VAL A 50 2.30 9.37 -8.78
C VAL A 50 3.46 9.50 -9.75
N GLU A 51 4.01 8.37 -10.15
CA GLU A 51 5.15 8.28 -11.05
C GLU A 51 4.87 7.31 -12.20
N ASN A 52 5.57 7.49 -13.30
CA ASN A 52 5.57 6.56 -14.42
C ASN A 52 6.89 5.78 -14.41
N GLN A 53 6.81 4.47 -14.18
CA GLN A 53 7.97 3.59 -14.02
C GLN A 53 8.69 3.24 -15.34
N ALA A 54 8.33 3.89 -16.45
CA ALA A 54 8.75 3.54 -17.82
C ALA A 54 8.47 2.08 -18.21
N ARG A 55 7.58 1.41 -17.46
CA ARG A 55 7.11 0.03 -17.66
C ARG A 55 5.65 -0.04 -18.07
N GLY A 56 5.08 1.10 -18.49
CA GLY A 56 3.73 1.19 -19.04
C GLY A 56 2.61 1.40 -18.02
N SER A 57 2.87 1.27 -16.71
CA SER A 57 1.88 1.52 -15.66
C SER A 57 2.27 2.69 -14.74
N LEU A 58 1.24 3.32 -14.14
CA LEU A 58 1.41 4.28 -13.06
C LEU A 58 1.65 3.53 -11.75
N HIS A 59 2.46 4.12 -10.87
CA HIS A 59 2.64 3.66 -9.50
C HIS A 59 2.58 4.84 -8.54
N LEU A 60 2.20 4.58 -7.29
CA LEU A 60 2.05 5.58 -6.24
C LEU A 60 3.02 5.25 -5.10
N HIS A 61 3.93 6.18 -4.80
CA HIS A 61 4.73 6.14 -3.57
C HIS A 61 4.04 6.98 -2.51
N MET A 62 3.83 6.41 -1.32
CA MET A 62 3.21 7.11 -0.19
C MET A 62 4.09 7.13 1.04
N LEU A 63 3.99 8.22 1.79
CA LEU A 63 4.41 8.34 3.18
C LEU A 63 3.16 8.51 4.03
N ILE A 64 3.00 7.70 5.07
CA ILE A 64 1.86 7.74 5.98
C ILE A 64 2.41 7.90 7.40
N TRP A 65 1.94 8.94 8.09
CA TRP A 65 2.29 9.21 9.48
C TRP A 65 1.16 8.72 10.37
N LEU A 66 1.43 7.70 11.17
CA LEU A 66 0.49 7.17 12.15
C LEU A 66 0.45 8.05 13.40
N ASP A 67 -0.74 8.19 13.99
CA ASP A 67 -0.94 8.90 15.24
C ASP A 67 -0.67 7.96 16.43
N HIS A 68 0.59 7.87 16.83
CA HIS A 68 1.02 7.08 17.98
C HIS A 68 2.04 7.83 18.84
N LYS A 69 2.17 7.42 20.10
CA LYS A 69 3.08 8.04 21.08
C LYS A 69 4.54 7.56 21.02
N TYR A 70 4.83 6.49 20.27
CA TYR A 70 6.16 5.91 20.25
C TYR A 70 7.15 6.73 19.41
N THR A 71 8.34 6.95 19.96
CA THR A 71 9.50 7.40 19.19
C THR A 71 10.18 6.22 18.49
N PRO A 72 11.01 6.43 17.45
CA PRO A 72 11.77 5.36 16.81
C PRO A 72 12.63 4.55 17.79
N SER A 73 13.19 5.19 18.83
CA SER A 73 13.98 4.50 19.86
C SER A 73 13.11 3.62 20.76
N GLN A 74 11.91 4.07 21.13
CA GLN A 74 10.96 3.25 21.90
C GLN A 74 10.45 2.06 21.10
N LEU A 75 10.17 2.23 19.80
CA LEU A 75 9.81 1.11 18.93
C LEU A 75 10.93 0.07 18.86
N ARG A 76 12.18 0.51 18.70
CA ARG A 76 13.35 -0.39 18.71
C ARG A 76 13.48 -1.16 20.03
N GLU A 77 13.17 -0.53 21.15
CA GLU A 77 13.21 -1.22 22.44
C GLU A 77 12.04 -2.20 22.59
N ASN A 78 10.82 -1.79 22.24
CA ASN A 78 9.63 -2.63 22.33
C ASN A 78 9.73 -3.90 21.47
N ILE A 79 10.40 -3.85 20.31
CA ILE A 79 10.62 -5.03 19.46
C ILE A 79 11.45 -6.12 20.15
N LYS A 80 12.19 -5.80 21.22
CA LYS A 80 12.91 -6.82 22.01
C LYS A 80 11.98 -7.62 22.90
N ASP A 81 10.84 -7.07 23.28
CA ASP A 81 9.80 -7.81 24.00
C ASP A 81 9.14 -8.81 23.05
N GLU A 82 9.12 -10.08 23.47
CA GLU A 82 8.67 -11.18 22.63
C GLU A 82 7.18 -11.05 22.26
N GLN A 83 6.35 -10.66 23.23
CA GLN A 83 4.91 -10.52 23.00
C GLN A 83 4.62 -9.38 22.03
N PHE A 84 5.24 -8.20 22.23
CA PHE A 84 5.09 -7.07 21.32
C PHE A 84 5.53 -7.42 19.90
N ARG A 85 6.69 -8.08 19.77
CA ARG A 85 7.23 -8.50 18.46
C ARG A 85 6.32 -9.49 17.75
N ASN A 86 5.78 -10.49 18.45
CA ASN A 86 4.88 -11.47 17.87
C ASN A 86 3.56 -10.81 17.44
N ASN A 87 2.98 -9.95 18.26
CA ASN A 87 1.76 -9.20 17.90
C ASN A 87 2.00 -8.31 16.67
N LEU A 88 3.15 -7.64 16.58
CA LEU A 88 3.50 -6.83 15.41
C LEU A 88 3.66 -7.71 14.17
N ARG A 89 4.30 -8.87 14.29
CA ARG A 89 4.44 -9.82 13.17
C ARG A 89 3.07 -10.29 12.68
N ASP A 90 2.23 -10.76 13.59
CA ASP A 90 0.90 -11.29 13.25
C ASP A 90 0.04 -10.21 12.58
N TYR A 91 0.12 -8.97 13.06
CA TYR A 91 -0.52 -7.82 12.41
C TYR A 91 0.02 -7.56 11.00
N LEU A 92 1.35 -7.56 10.81
CA LEU A 92 1.95 -7.35 9.49
C LEU A 92 1.61 -8.49 8.52
N GLU A 93 1.54 -9.73 8.99
CA GLU A 93 1.13 -10.91 8.21
C GLU A 93 -0.35 -10.84 7.78
N ASP A 94 -1.21 -10.21 8.58
CA ASP A 94 -2.62 -10.00 8.25
C ASP A 94 -2.82 -8.95 7.15
N ILE A 95 -2.07 -7.84 7.22
CA ILE A 95 -2.29 -6.68 6.33
C ILE A 95 -1.37 -6.65 5.10
N ILE A 96 -0.23 -7.35 5.11
CA ILE A 96 0.69 -7.44 3.99
C ILE A 96 0.47 -8.79 3.29
N ASN A 97 -0.29 -8.75 2.20
CA ASN A 97 -0.49 -9.90 1.33
C ASN A 97 0.25 -9.68 0.01
N GLU A 98 1.14 -10.61 -0.33
CA GLU A 98 1.79 -10.65 -1.64
C GLU A 98 1.27 -11.88 -2.40
N ASP A 99 0.50 -11.66 -3.46
CA ASP A 99 0.07 -12.75 -4.34
C ASP A 99 1.06 -12.88 -5.52
N LEU A 100 2.15 -13.61 -5.31
CA LEU A 100 3.06 -14.03 -6.37
C LEU A 100 2.69 -15.40 -6.97
N ASN A 101 1.61 -16.05 -6.53
CA ASN A 101 1.40 -17.48 -6.76
C ASN A 101 0.60 -17.84 -8.02
N HIS A 102 0.61 -16.97 -9.04
CA HIS A 102 0.02 -17.28 -10.34
C HIS A 102 0.95 -16.87 -11.51
N LEU A 103 2.09 -17.55 -11.60
CA LEU A 103 2.80 -17.82 -12.85
C LEU A 103 2.55 -19.26 -13.29
#